data_AF-A0A4V3BP03-F1
#
_entry.id   AF-A0A4V3BP03-F1
#
_cell.length_a   1.000
_cell.length_b   1.000
_cell.length_c   1.000
_cell.angle_alpha   90.00
_cell.angle_beta   90.00
_cell.angle_gamma   90.00
#
_symmetry.space_group_name_H-M   'P 1'
#
loop_
_entity.id
_entity.type
_entity.pdbx_description
1 polymer ?
#
loop_
_entity_poly.entity_id
_entity_poly.type
_entity_poly.pdbx_seq_one_letter_code
_entity_poly.pdbx_strand_id
1 'polypeptide(L)'
;MFTATPTTDPDNIASPAEKSEAHDVIETRLWLEEHDWLYRLLRSEDNVSPTFRLPDLISACVSLVFEHHDAPARIFRFLGTELVLRQPQTPRRRESMWRPQYQLLLALQRSPANRHPNPKFQLDQLTTACVALCRIEDGSGAAVLRQARRNMAKRSHRGREAPPG
;
A
#
# COMPACT_ATOMS: atom_id res chain seq x y z
N MET A 1 -13.87 -46.60 -34.27
CA MET A 1 -12.82 -45.65 -33.87
C MET A 1 -13.50 -44.44 -33.28
N PHE A 2 -13.31 -44.18 -31.98
CA PHE A 2 -13.91 -43.03 -31.30
C PHE A 2 -12.92 -41.87 -31.33
N THR A 3 -13.27 -40.79 -32.03
CA THR A 3 -12.53 -39.53 -31.99
C THR A 3 -12.99 -38.72 -30.79
N ALA A 4 -12.11 -38.58 -29.79
CA ALA A 4 -12.31 -37.70 -28.66
C ALA A 4 -12.07 -36.23 -29.09
N THR A 5 -13.06 -35.38 -28.87
CA THR A 5 -12.92 -33.91 -28.93
C THR A 5 -12.21 -33.41 -27.67
N PRO A 6 -11.19 -32.54 -27.78
CA PRO A 6 -10.59 -31.92 -26.62
C PRO A 6 -11.54 -30.86 -26.04
N THR A 7 -11.88 -31.02 -24.77
CA THR A 7 -12.59 -30.03 -23.95
C THR A 7 -11.64 -28.85 -23.72
N THR A 8 -12.04 -27.67 -24.18
CA THR A 8 -11.35 -26.41 -23.90
C THR A 8 -11.69 -25.98 -22.47
N ASP A 9 -10.70 -25.99 -21.57
CA ASP A 9 -10.82 -25.42 -20.22
C ASP A 9 -11.14 -23.91 -20.30
N PRO A 10 -12.19 -23.43 -19.61
CA PRO A 10 -12.57 -22.01 -19.61
C PRO A 10 -11.78 -21.13 -18.62
N ASP A 11 -10.68 -21.62 -18.05
CA ASP A 11 -9.95 -20.93 -16.98
C ASP A 11 -8.72 -20.15 -17.50
N ASN A 12 -8.90 -19.10 -18.31
CA ASN A 12 -7.91 -17.99 -18.32
C ASN A 12 -8.31 -16.72 -19.08
N ILE A 13 -9.51 -16.17 -18.86
CA ILE A 13 -9.87 -14.83 -19.38
C ILE A 13 -9.39 -13.75 -18.40
N ALA A 14 -8.12 -13.78 -18.00
CA ALA A 14 -7.49 -12.64 -17.33
C ALA A 14 -6.52 -12.00 -18.31
N SER A 15 -6.71 -10.70 -18.56
CA SER A 15 -5.90 -9.95 -19.51
C SER A 15 -4.42 -9.98 -19.06
N PRO A 16 -3.43 -10.01 -19.97
CA PRO A 16 -2.01 -9.98 -19.59
C PRO A 16 -1.65 -8.81 -18.65
N ALA A 17 -2.34 -7.68 -18.78
CA ALA A 17 -2.23 -6.52 -17.89
C ALA A 17 -2.69 -6.83 -16.45
N GLU A 18 -3.79 -7.56 -16.26
CA GLU A 18 -4.32 -7.92 -14.94
C GLU A 18 -3.43 -8.95 -14.23
N LYS A 19 -2.85 -9.88 -14.99
CA LYS A 19 -1.85 -10.82 -14.46
C LYS A 19 -0.57 -10.10 -14.03
N SER A 20 -0.12 -9.11 -14.80
CA SER A 20 1.06 -8.30 -14.45
C SER A 20 0.82 -7.45 -13.19
N GLU A 21 -0.37 -6.86 -13.03
CA GLU A 21 -0.73 -6.12 -11.80
C GLU A 21 -0.76 -7.02 -10.55
N ALA A 22 -1.25 -8.25 -10.68
CA ALA A 22 -1.32 -9.20 -9.56
C ALA A 22 0.08 -9.58 -9.01
N HIS A 23 1.12 -9.56 -9.86
CA HIS A 23 2.50 -9.84 -9.45
C HIS A 23 3.21 -8.65 -8.78
N ASP A 24 2.64 -7.44 -8.91
CA ASP A 24 3.26 -6.20 -8.44
C ASP A 24 2.65 -5.67 -7.14
N VAL A 25 1.71 -6.42 -6.55
CA VAL A 25 1.20 -6.18 -5.19
C VAL A 25 1.75 -7.22 -4.20
N ILE A 26 2.04 -6.75 -2.99
CA ILE A 26 2.60 -7.53 -1.87
C ILE A 26 1.61 -7.52 -0.72
N GLU A 27 1.40 -8.68 -0.10
CA GLU A 27 0.59 -8.79 1.11
C GLU A 27 1.18 -7.91 2.22
N THR A 28 0.32 -7.14 2.88
CA THR A 28 0.64 -6.34 4.05
C THR A 28 -0.46 -6.48 5.09
N ARG A 29 -0.28 -5.84 6.24
CA ARG A 29 -1.30 -5.79 7.28
C ARG A 29 -1.40 -4.36 7.79
N LEU A 30 -2.61 -3.98 8.11
CA LEU A 30 -2.96 -2.66 8.61
C LEU A 30 -3.80 -2.81 9.87
N TRP A 31 -3.62 -1.92 10.82
CA TRP A 31 -4.48 -1.88 11.99
C TRP A 31 -5.89 -1.45 11.61
N LEU A 32 -6.89 -1.94 12.36
CA LEU A 32 -8.29 -1.76 11.99
C LEU A 32 -8.70 -0.28 11.91
N GLU A 33 -8.19 0.56 12.81
CA GLU A 33 -8.51 1.99 12.81
C GLU A 33 -8.06 2.70 11.52
N GLU A 34 -6.80 2.49 11.11
CA GLU A 34 -6.26 3.03 9.86
C GLU A 34 -6.97 2.44 8.64
N HIS A 35 -7.28 1.14 8.69
CA HIS A 35 -8.05 0.47 7.65
C HIS A 35 -9.44 1.11 7.49
N ASP A 36 -10.16 1.35 8.57
CA ASP A 36 -11.52 1.90 8.53
C ASP A 36 -11.54 3.35 8.03
N TRP A 37 -10.48 4.13 8.28
CA TRP A 37 -10.32 5.44 7.65
C TRP A 37 -10.10 5.32 6.13
N LEU A 38 -9.19 4.44 5.69
CA LEU A 38 -8.98 4.21 4.25
C LEU A 38 -10.22 3.65 3.56
N TYR A 39 -10.97 2.79 4.23
CA TYR A 39 -12.21 2.23 3.71
C TYR A 39 -13.29 3.30 3.53
N ARG A 40 -13.40 4.24 4.48
CA ARG A 40 -14.27 5.42 4.33
C ARG A 40 -13.82 6.29 3.17
N LEU A 41 -12.52 6.54 3.03
CA LEU A 41 -11.98 7.30 1.89
C LEU A 41 -12.26 6.59 0.55
N LEU A 42 -12.09 5.27 0.50
CA LEU A 42 -12.40 4.45 -0.67
C LEU A 42 -13.87 4.58 -1.11
N ARG A 43 -14.78 4.71 -0.14
CA ARG A 43 -16.24 4.84 -0.36
C ARG A 43 -16.71 6.29 -0.47
N SER A 44 -15.83 7.27 -0.32
CA SER A 44 -16.17 8.68 -0.39
C SER A 44 -16.57 9.10 -1.81
N GLU A 45 -17.39 10.14 -1.90
CA GLU A 45 -17.75 10.78 -3.17
C GLU A 45 -16.55 11.45 -3.86
N ASP A 46 -15.47 11.71 -3.12
CA ASP A 46 -14.23 12.30 -3.66
C ASP A 46 -13.35 11.30 -4.41
N ASN A 47 -13.58 9.98 -4.21
CA ASN A 47 -12.92 8.92 -4.97
C ASN A 47 -13.54 8.79 -6.37
N VAL A 48 -13.43 9.84 -7.16
CA VAL A 48 -13.93 9.96 -8.54
C VAL A 48 -12.90 9.53 -9.57
N SER A 49 -13.39 9.19 -10.77
CA SER A 49 -12.64 8.63 -11.90
C SER A 49 -11.26 9.26 -12.13
N PRO A 50 -10.17 8.46 -12.23
CA PRO A 50 -10.16 7.02 -12.01
C PRO A 50 -10.38 6.67 -10.53
N THR A 51 -11.22 5.66 -10.26
CA THR A 51 -11.49 5.20 -8.90
C THR A 51 -10.34 4.33 -8.40
N PHE A 52 -9.97 4.49 -7.13
CA PHE A 52 -8.85 3.77 -6.53
C PHE A 52 -9.29 2.54 -5.74
N ARG A 53 -8.38 1.56 -5.60
CA ARG A 53 -8.53 0.40 -4.71
C ARG A 53 -7.70 0.61 -3.43
N LEU A 54 -7.91 -0.20 -2.39
CA LEU A 54 -7.10 -0.09 -1.16
C LEU A 54 -5.58 -0.16 -1.39
N PRO A 55 -5.03 -1.03 -2.26
CA PRO A 55 -3.59 -1.04 -2.52
C PRO A 55 -3.07 0.29 -3.05
N ASP A 56 -3.87 1.01 -3.84
CA ASP A 56 -3.53 2.34 -4.34
C ASP A 56 -3.50 3.36 -3.22
N LEU A 57 -4.49 3.34 -2.32
CA LEU A 57 -4.58 4.28 -1.19
C LEU A 57 -3.49 4.04 -0.14
N ILE A 58 -3.22 2.78 0.21
CA ILE A 58 -2.13 2.40 1.12
C ILE A 58 -0.79 2.86 0.54
N SER A 59 -0.56 2.57 -0.75
CA SER A 59 0.68 2.97 -1.42
C SER A 59 0.79 4.48 -1.58
N ALA A 60 -0.32 5.19 -1.79
CA ALA A 60 -0.36 6.64 -1.80
C ALA A 60 0.05 7.23 -0.45
N CYS A 61 -0.41 6.67 0.67
CA CYS A 61 0.00 7.11 2.00
C CYS A 61 1.52 6.93 2.20
N VAL A 62 2.05 5.76 1.86
CA VAL A 62 3.51 5.52 1.95
C VAL A 62 4.27 6.49 1.06
N SER A 63 3.85 6.69 -0.18
CA SER A 63 4.49 7.66 -1.08
C SER A 63 4.46 9.08 -0.52
N LEU A 64 3.33 9.55 -0.01
CA LEU A 64 3.21 10.89 0.58
C LEU A 64 4.17 11.08 1.75
N VAL A 65 4.21 10.14 2.70
CA VAL A 65 5.10 10.28 3.85
C VAL A 65 6.56 10.33 3.40
N PHE A 66 6.96 9.53 2.42
CA PHE A 66 8.31 9.51 1.87
C PHE A 66 8.64 10.66 0.90
N GLU A 67 7.70 11.55 0.59
CA GLU A 67 8.02 12.84 -0.06
C GLU A 67 8.76 13.79 0.90
N HIS A 68 8.65 13.56 2.21
CA HIS A 68 9.35 14.33 3.22
C HIS A 68 10.76 13.77 3.45
N HIS A 69 11.76 14.66 3.44
CA HIS A 69 13.17 14.29 3.66
C HIS A 69 13.43 13.64 5.03
N ASP A 70 12.59 13.93 6.02
CA ASP A 70 12.67 13.42 7.39
C ASP A 70 11.69 12.25 7.65
N ALA A 71 11.16 11.61 6.60
CA ALA A 71 10.18 10.53 6.70
C ALA A 71 10.53 9.44 7.74
N PRO A 72 11.77 8.90 7.82
CA PRO A 72 12.12 7.94 8.87
C PRO A 72 11.91 8.46 10.29
N ALA A 73 12.33 9.69 10.56
CA ALA A 73 12.22 10.30 11.88
C ALA A 73 10.74 10.53 12.25
N ARG A 74 9.92 10.98 11.30
CA ARG A 74 8.48 11.17 11.50
C ARG A 74 7.78 9.84 11.82
N ILE A 75 8.08 8.79 11.06
CA ILE A 75 7.51 7.45 11.25
C ILE A 75 7.91 6.89 12.62
N PHE A 76 9.21 6.87 12.96
CA PHE A 76 9.64 6.30 14.26
C PHE A 76 9.16 7.13 15.45
N ARG A 77 9.08 8.46 15.33
CA ARG A 77 8.49 9.29 16.37
C ARG A 77 7.03 8.94 16.62
N PHE A 78 6.23 8.82 15.57
CA PHE A 78 4.83 8.39 15.68
C PHE A 78 4.72 7.00 16.33
N LEU A 79 5.55 6.06 15.90
CA LEU A 79 5.55 4.70 16.44
C LEU A 79 5.93 4.64 17.92
N GLY A 80 6.93 5.42 18.33
CA GLY A 80 7.40 5.46 19.72
C GLY A 80 6.48 6.20 20.69
N THR A 81 5.55 7.03 20.17
CA THR A 81 4.66 7.86 20.99
C THR A 81 3.22 7.35 20.95
N GLU A 82 2.67 7.15 19.76
CA GLU A 82 1.26 6.80 19.58
C GLU A 82 1.05 5.29 19.48
N LEU A 83 1.94 4.59 18.78
CA LEU A 83 1.74 3.15 18.57
C LEU A 83 2.05 2.31 19.81
N VAL A 84 2.94 2.77 20.69
CA VAL A 84 3.23 2.11 21.99
C VAL A 84 2.03 2.16 22.94
N LEU A 85 1.16 3.17 22.83
CA LEU A 85 -0.02 3.32 23.69
C LEU A 85 -1.15 2.38 23.31
N ARG A 86 -1.08 1.77 22.13
CA ARG A 86 -2.14 0.91 21.63
C ARG A 86 -2.07 -0.49 22.23
N GLN A 87 -3.24 -1.10 22.42
CA GLN A 87 -3.34 -2.43 23.03
C GLN A 87 -2.63 -3.48 22.16
N PRO A 88 -1.82 -4.39 22.74
CA PRO A 88 -1.11 -5.41 21.96
C PRO A 88 -2.02 -6.29 21.09
N GLN A 89 -3.27 -6.48 21.51
CA GLN A 89 -4.28 -7.30 20.86
C GLN A 89 -5.15 -6.54 19.85
N THR A 90 -4.81 -5.29 19.51
CA THR A 90 -5.58 -4.55 18.52
C THR A 90 -5.63 -5.32 17.18
N PRO A 91 -6.84 -5.53 16.64
CA PRO A 91 -7.01 -6.33 15.43
C PRO A 91 -6.33 -5.67 14.22
N ARG A 92 -5.83 -6.52 13.34
CA ARG A 92 -5.20 -6.14 12.08
C ARG A 92 -5.93 -6.79 10.91
N ARG A 93 -6.13 -6.04 9.84
CA ARG A 93 -6.66 -6.52 8.57
C ARG A 93 -5.53 -6.82 7.60
N ARG A 94 -5.73 -7.88 6.82
CA ARG A 94 -4.82 -8.29 5.75
C ARG A 94 -5.20 -7.52 4.50
N GLU A 95 -4.22 -6.87 3.89
CA GLU A 95 -4.37 -6.02 2.72
C GLU A 95 -3.22 -6.26 1.74
N SER A 96 -3.21 -5.51 0.65
CA SER A 96 -2.10 -5.50 -0.31
C SER A 96 -1.56 -4.10 -0.54
N MET A 97 -0.29 -4.00 -0.93
CA MET A 97 0.39 -2.73 -1.26
C MET A 97 1.26 -2.93 -2.50
N TRP A 98 1.44 -1.90 -3.31
CA TRP A 98 2.33 -1.96 -4.47
C TRP A 98 3.80 -2.19 -4.05
N ARG A 99 4.51 -3.03 -4.80
CA ARG A 99 5.89 -3.45 -4.51
C ARG A 99 6.88 -2.28 -4.32
N PRO A 100 6.84 -1.18 -5.09
CA PRO A 100 7.76 -0.07 -4.87
C PRO A 100 7.62 0.54 -3.46
N GLN A 101 6.39 0.68 -2.97
CA GLN A 101 6.12 1.22 -1.63
C GLN A 101 6.49 0.21 -0.54
N TYR A 102 6.28 -1.08 -0.78
CA TYR A 102 6.81 -2.13 0.08
C TYR A 102 8.33 -2.03 0.24
N GLN A 103 9.07 -1.79 -0.86
CA GLN A 103 10.52 -1.66 -0.82
C GLN A 103 10.99 -0.46 0.02
N LEU A 104 10.28 0.67 -0.02
CA LEU A 104 10.55 1.82 0.84
C LEU A 104 10.45 1.45 2.33
N LEU A 105 9.38 0.76 2.71
CA LEU A 105 9.18 0.32 4.09
C LEU A 105 10.18 -0.77 4.50
N LEU A 106 10.54 -1.68 3.60
CA LEU A 106 11.54 -2.71 3.85
C LEU A 106 12.93 -2.09 4.08
N ALA A 107 13.30 -1.07 3.30
CA ALA A 107 14.53 -0.33 3.51
C ALA A 107 14.53 0.38 4.87
N LEU A 108 13.42 1.02 5.24
CA LEU A 108 13.25 1.64 6.56
C LEU A 108 13.35 0.62 7.69
N GLN A 109 12.70 -0.54 7.55
CA GLN A 109 12.73 -1.62 8.55
C GLN A 109 14.15 -2.15 8.78
N ARG A 110 14.98 -2.20 7.74
CA ARG A 110 16.37 -2.66 7.79
C ARG A 110 17.35 -1.59 8.25
N SER A 111 16.91 -0.34 8.38
CA SER A 111 17.77 0.78 8.75
C SER A 111 18.35 0.64 10.17
N PRO A 112 19.50 1.28 10.47
CA PRO A 112 20.06 1.30 11.82
C PRO A 112 19.12 1.88 12.88
N ALA A 113 18.22 2.79 12.48
CA ALA A 113 17.24 3.40 13.37
C ALA A 113 16.16 2.41 13.86
N ASN A 114 16.01 1.25 13.21
CA ASN A 114 15.11 0.17 13.60
C ASN A 114 15.87 -1.02 14.22
N ARG A 115 17.01 -0.76 14.87
CA ARG A 115 17.88 -1.77 15.50
C ARG A 115 18.37 -1.27 16.86
N HIS A 116 18.73 -2.21 17.75
CA HIS A 116 19.27 -1.93 19.07
C HIS A 116 20.41 -0.90 18.98
N PRO A 117 20.41 0.17 19.83
CA PRO A 117 19.59 0.35 21.04
C PRO A 117 18.14 0.81 20.82
N ASN A 118 17.74 1.12 19.58
CA ASN A 118 16.39 1.58 19.27
C ASN A 118 15.36 0.43 19.29
N PRO A 119 14.07 0.73 19.56
CA PRO A 119 12.99 -0.23 19.40
C PRO A 119 12.91 -0.80 17.99
N LYS A 120 12.47 -2.05 17.88
CA LYS A 120 12.26 -2.73 16.59
C LYS A 120 10.77 -2.72 16.23
N PHE A 121 10.46 -2.14 15.09
CA PHE A 121 9.13 -2.12 14.50
C PHE A 121 9.03 -3.04 13.29
N GLN A 122 7.88 -3.68 13.16
CA GLN A 122 7.52 -4.59 12.08
C GLN A 122 6.93 -3.83 10.88
N LEU A 123 6.92 -4.45 9.70
CA LEU A 123 6.44 -3.81 8.47
C LEU A 123 5.00 -3.34 8.55
N ASP A 124 4.12 -4.11 9.18
CA ASP A 124 2.72 -3.73 9.40
C ASP A 124 2.58 -2.46 10.25
N GLN A 125 3.45 -2.30 11.26
CA GLN A 125 3.50 -1.09 12.08
C GLN A 125 3.99 0.11 11.26
N LEU A 126 5.02 -0.08 10.41
CA LEU A 126 5.50 0.98 9.51
C LEU A 126 4.42 1.39 8.51
N THR A 127 3.71 0.44 7.89
CA THR A 127 2.58 0.72 6.99
C THR A 127 1.49 1.49 7.73
N THR A 128 1.13 1.04 8.93
CA THR A 128 0.12 1.68 9.78
C THR A 128 0.50 3.12 10.13
N ALA A 129 1.77 3.36 10.49
CA ALA A 129 2.25 4.71 10.78
C ALA A 129 2.12 5.64 9.58
N CYS A 130 2.42 5.19 8.36
CA CYS A 130 2.25 6.00 7.16
C CYS A 130 0.79 6.43 6.94
N VAL A 131 -0.15 5.50 7.12
CA VAL A 131 -1.60 5.79 6.98
C VAL A 131 -2.06 6.75 8.07
N ALA A 132 -1.66 6.51 9.32
CA ALA A 132 -2.02 7.37 10.45
C ALA A 132 -1.47 8.79 10.28
N LEU A 133 -0.21 8.94 9.85
CA LEU A 133 0.40 10.24 9.57
C LEU A 133 -0.38 11.01 8.49
N CYS A 134 -0.74 10.34 7.38
CA CYS A 134 -1.56 10.98 6.35
C CYS A 134 -2.94 11.41 6.88
N ARG A 135 -3.59 10.59 7.72
CA ARG A 135 -4.87 10.94 8.35
C ARG A 135 -4.74 12.14 9.30
N ILE A 136 -3.64 12.23 10.04
CA ILE A 136 -3.38 13.33 10.98
C ILE A 136 -3.16 14.64 10.20
N GLU A 137 -2.42 14.59 9.10
CA GLU A 137 -2.12 15.78 8.28
C GLU A 137 -3.31 16.23 7.43
N ASP A 138 -4.06 15.27 6.87
CA ASP A 138 -5.23 15.53 6.03
C ASP A 138 -6.33 14.50 6.33
N GLY A 139 -7.20 14.85 7.28
CA GLY A 139 -8.33 14.00 7.68
C GLY A 139 -9.33 13.72 6.55
N SER A 140 -9.38 14.57 5.51
CA SER A 140 -10.24 14.38 4.34
C SER A 140 -9.72 13.30 3.40
N GLY A 141 -8.40 13.04 3.39
CA GLY A 141 -7.75 12.11 2.48
C GLY A 141 -7.60 12.63 1.04
N ALA A 142 -7.89 13.91 0.77
CA ALA A 142 -7.74 14.50 -0.55
C ALA A 142 -6.29 14.44 -1.06
N ALA A 143 -5.30 14.61 -0.18
CA ALA A 143 -3.89 14.43 -0.50
C ALA A 143 -3.58 12.99 -0.94
N VAL A 144 -4.15 12.00 -0.25
CA VAL A 144 -3.97 10.58 -0.58
C VAL A 144 -4.55 10.28 -1.97
N LEU A 145 -5.74 10.77 -2.29
CA LEU A 145 -6.35 10.59 -3.62
C LEU A 145 -5.52 11.25 -4.73
N ARG A 146 -4.98 12.46 -4.50
CA ARG A 146 -4.07 13.12 -5.45
C ARG A 146 -2.79 12.31 -5.64
N GLN A 147 -2.22 11.76 -4.57
CA GLN A 147 -1.02 10.95 -4.67
C GLN A 147 -1.29 9.61 -5.36
N ALA A 148 -2.44 8.99 -5.13
CA ALA A 148 -2.86 7.78 -5.83
C ALA A 148 -2.91 8.00 -7.35
N ARG A 149 -3.44 9.15 -7.82
CA ARG A 149 -3.40 9.56 -9.24
C ARG A 149 -1.96 9.66 -9.76
N ARG A 150 -1.06 10.31 -9.02
CA ARG A 150 0.36 10.45 -9.40
C ARG A 150 1.06 9.10 -9.48
N ASN A 151 0.79 8.21 -8.52
CA ASN A 151 1.36 6.87 -8.48
C ASN A 151 0.87 6.02 -9.66
N MET A 152 -0.44 6.06 -9.95
CA MET A 152 -1.03 5.39 -11.11
C MET A 152 -0.40 5.88 -12.41
N ALA A 153 -0.33 7.19 -12.63
CA ALA A 153 0.28 7.76 -13.84
C ALA A 153 1.74 7.28 -14.00
N LYS A 154 2.55 7.32 -12.93
CA LYS A 154 3.92 6.81 -12.94
C LYS A 154 4.00 5.32 -13.34
N ARG A 155 3.08 4.49 -12.86
CA ARG A 155 3.03 3.06 -13.24
C ARG A 155 2.65 2.87 -14.70
N SER A 156 1.66 3.62 -15.20
CA SER A 156 1.24 3.56 -16.60
C SER A 156 2.36 3.94 -17.57
N HIS A 157 3.20 4.93 -17.21
CA HIS A 157 4.38 5.28 -18.01
C HIS A 157 5.41 4.16 -18.04
N ARG A 158 5.72 3.53 -16.89
CA ARG A 158 6.65 2.39 -16.82
C ARG A 158 6.18 1.18 -17.62
N GLY A 159 4.88 0.89 -17.60
CA GLY A 159 4.30 -0.21 -18.39
C GLY A 159 4.41 0.00 -19.90
N ARG A 160 4.46 1.26 -20.37
CA ARG A 160 4.58 1.60 -21.79
C ARG A 160 6.03 1.55 -22.30
N GLU A 161 7.01 1.72 -21.42
CA GLU A 161 8.44 1.70 -21.73
C GLU A 161 9.03 0.28 -21.73
N ALA A 162 8.32 -0.72 -21.20
CA ALA A 162 8.76 -2.11 -21.27
C ALA A 162 8.70 -2.60 -22.74
N PRO A 163 9.79 -3.15 -23.30
CA PRO A 163 9.78 -3.67 -24.67
C PRO A 163 8.78 -4.85 -24.77
N PRO A 164 8.15 -5.06 -25.94
CA PRO A 164 7.37 -6.26 -26.17
C PRO A 164 8.30 -7.47 -26.05
N GLY A 165 7.99 -8.35 -25.11
CA GLY A 165 8.69 -9.63 -24.91
C GLY A 165 8.40 -10.62 -26.01
#